data_AF-A0A753JR31-F1
#
_entry.id   AF-A0A753JR31-F1
#
_cell.length_a   1.000
_cell.length_b   1.000
_cell.length_c   1.000
_cell.angle_alpha   90.00
_cell.angle_beta   90.00
_cell.angle_gamma   90.00
#
_symmetry.space_group_name_H-M   'P 1'
#
loop_
_entity.id
_entity.type
_entity.pdbx_description
1 polymer ?
#
loop_
_entity_poly.entity_id
_entity_poly.type
_entity_poly.pdbx_seq_one_letter_code
_entity_poly.pdbx_strand_id
1 'polypeptide(L)'
;MDAMNDPINPPPTKKERDEYKKKQQERIGKYVVGGTDLGGNTISKIYSRGDEYVIYEVANLPPHESMLVFIDSIIEEDDSKIDRYHASKEHFDEFISHCYKYNCSSIYKKRAATVMSATILGKNDINKNNFAAINRDIKNDYENTMLGRNLYQSGAITLALIFIILALITYLARDSNFIKANHFIPVVLYAASFASIGGFISVSLKIKSLHTDRELKKKTYFFYGAERILLSMMAGVLVYFMLKGNIIFGFMNNSSDISFSIYVICALSGFSETLIPNTLRNLETKSEI
;
A
#
# COMPACT_ATOMS: atom_id res chain seq x y z
N MET A 1 11.19 -54.03 12.65
CA MET A 1 10.15 -54.63 13.50
C MET A 1 8.85 -54.46 12.73
N ASP A 2 8.44 -55.56 12.12
CA ASP A 2 7.36 -55.63 11.14
C ASP A 2 6.00 -55.38 11.79
N ALA A 3 5.40 -54.22 11.48
CA ALA A 3 4.00 -53.91 11.77
C ALA A 3 3.07 -54.50 10.70
N MET A 4 3.36 -55.71 10.20
CA MET A 4 2.71 -56.28 9.03
C MET A 4 1.79 -57.48 9.34
N ASN A 5 1.37 -57.64 10.59
CA ASN A 5 0.46 -58.71 11.00
C ASN A 5 -0.37 -58.31 12.23
N ASP A 6 -1.10 -57.20 12.14
CA ASP A 6 -2.22 -56.95 13.06
C ASP A 6 -3.48 -57.62 12.45
N PRO A 7 -4.03 -58.70 13.05
CA PRO A 7 -5.05 -59.55 12.43
C PRO A 7 -6.46 -58.92 12.40
N ILE A 8 -6.59 -57.64 12.72
CA ILE A 8 -7.88 -56.97 12.95
C ILE A 8 -8.41 -56.24 11.70
N ASN A 9 -7.56 -55.90 10.72
CA ASN A 9 -8.00 -55.34 9.44
C ASN A 9 -7.18 -55.89 8.27
N PRO A 10 -7.77 -56.69 7.35
CA PRO A 10 -7.07 -57.08 6.14
C PRO A 10 -6.73 -55.83 5.29
N PRO A 11 -5.58 -55.82 4.60
CA PRO A 11 -5.20 -54.68 3.76
C PRO A 11 -6.28 -54.43 2.69
N PRO A 12 -6.60 -53.16 2.38
CA PRO A 12 -7.74 -52.82 1.53
C PRO A 12 -7.62 -53.45 0.15
N THR A 13 -8.75 -53.98 -0.33
CA THR A 13 -8.88 -54.57 -1.65
C THR A 13 -8.63 -53.51 -2.74
N LYS A 14 -8.26 -53.96 -3.95
CA LYS A 14 -8.02 -53.05 -5.08
C LYS A 14 -9.26 -52.17 -5.38
N LYS A 15 -10.45 -52.73 -5.25
CA LYS A 15 -11.72 -52.04 -5.47
C LYS A 15 -11.94 -50.93 -4.43
N GLU A 16 -11.69 -51.21 -3.15
CA GLU A 16 -11.77 -50.20 -2.07
C GLU A 16 -10.78 -49.06 -2.28
N ARG A 17 -9.55 -49.36 -2.73
CA ARG A 17 -8.55 -48.33 -3.08
C ARG A 17 -8.98 -47.45 -4.25
N ASP A 18 -9.54 -48.04 -5.31
CA ASP A 18 -10.02 -47.29 -6.48
C ASP A 18 -11.24 -46.41 -6.12
N GLU A 19 -12.15 -46.93 -5.29
CA GLU A 19 -13.30 -46.16 -4.78
C GLU A 19 -12.87 -45.00 -3.87
N TYR A 20 -11.90 -45.23 -2.97
CA TYR A 20 -11.33 -44.19 -2.13
C TYR A 20 -10.68 -43.09 -2.96
N LYS A 21 -9.82 -43.46 -3.93
CA LYS A 21 -9.16 -42.51 -4.83
C LYS A 21 -10.17 -41.65 -5.60
N LYS A 22 -11.27 -42.24 -6.09
CA LYS A 22 -12.32 -41.48 -6.77
C LYS A 22 -12.99 -40.47 -5.84
N LYS A 23 -13.35 -40.89 -4.61
CA LYS A 23 -13.92 -40.00 -3.59
C LYS A 23 -12.95 -38.87 -3.21
N GLN A 24 -11.66 -39.16 -3.10
CA GLN A 24 -10.61 -38.17 -2.81
C GLN A 24 -10.52 -37.12 -3.93
N GLN A 25 -10.53 -37.55 -5.19
CA GLN A 25 -10.53 -36.64 -6.33
C GLN A 25 -11.78 -35.75 -6.36
N GLU A 26 -12.94 -36.30 -5.98
CA GLU A 26 -14.17 -35.53 -5.83
C GLU A 26 -14.08 -34.51 -4.68
N ARG A 27 -13.46 -34.86 -3.55
CA ARG A 27 -13.25 -33.94 -2.41
C ARG A 27 -12.31 -32.79 -2.78
N ILE A 28 -11.14 -33.07 -3.34
CA ILE A 28 -10.22 -32.04 -3.86
C ILE A 28 -10.89 -31.26 -5.02
N GLY A 29 -11.71 -31.93 -5.82
CA GLY A 29 -12.55 -31.38 -6.89
C GLY A 29 -13.37 -30.17 -6.47
N LYS A 30 -13.93 -30.19 -5.25
CA LYS A 30 -14.81 -29.16 -4.70
C LYS A 30 -14.12 -27.84 -4.38
N TYR A 31 -12.79 -27.84 -4.24
CA TYR A 31 -12.03 -26.62 -3.98
C TYR A 31 -11.90 -25.80 -5.28
N VAL A 32 -12.82 -24.86 -5.44
CA VAL A 32 -12.88 -23.92 -6.58
C VAL A 32 -13.03 -22.50 -6.07
N VAL A 33 -12.52 -21.52 -6.82
CA VAL A 33 -12.69 -20.10 -6.49
C VAL A 33 -14.18 -19.74 -6.48
N GLY A 34 -14.64 -19.07 -5.42
CA GLY A 34 -16.05 -18.77 -5.16
C GLY A 34 -16.82 -19.90 -4.46
N GLY A 35 -16.25 -21.10 -4.38
CA GLY A 35 -16.80 -22.21 -3.59
C GLY A 35 -16.52 -22.05 -2.09
N THR A 36 -16.95 -23.02 -1.29
CA THR A 36 -16.70 -23.08 0.15
C THR A 36 -15.74 -24.21 0.52
N ASP A 37 -14.85 -23.97 1.47
CA ASP A 37 -14.04 -25.02 2.09
C ASP A 37 -14.88 -25.89 3.07
N LEU A 38 -14.25 -26.87 3.71
CA LEU A 38 -14.88 -27.72 4.72
C LEU A 38 -15.36 -26.96 5.96
N GLY A 39 -14.79 -25.78 6.24
CA GLY A 39 -15.18 -24.89 7.33
C GLY A 39 -16.31 -23.91 6.94
N GLY A 40 -16.81 -23.96 5.71
CA GLY A 40 -17.82 -23.03 5.20
C GLY A 40 -17.25 -21.67 4.78
N ASN A 41 -15.92 -21.51 4.70
CA ASN A 41 -15.28 -20.27 4.27
C ASN A 41 -15.27 -20.17 2.75
N THR A 42 -15.58 -18.98 2.22
CA THR A 42 -15.55 -18.74 0.78
C THR A 42 -14.11 -18.65 0.28
N ILE A 43 -13.75 -19.50 -0.68
CA ILE A 43 -12.42 -19.54 -1.31
C ILE A 43 -12.30 -18.35 -2.25
N SER A 44 -11.42 -17.40 -1.93
CA SER A 44 -11.16 -16.22 -2.76
C SER A 44 -10.11 -16.49 -3.84
N LYS A 45 -9.14 -17.36 -3.56
CA LYS A 45 -8.04 -17.64 -4.48
C LYS A 45 -7.44 -19.03 -4.24
N ILE A 46 -6.99 -19.68 -5.30
CA ILE A 46 -6.19 -20.90 -5.22
C ILE A 46 -4.78 -20.56 -5.71
N TYR A 47 -3.78 -20.78 -4.86
CA TYR A 47 -2.39 -20.48 -5.16
C TYR A 47 -1.66 -21.67 -5.78
N SER A 48 -1.96 -22.88 -5.31
CA SER A 48 -1.40 -24.12 -5.82
C SER A 48 -2.37 -25.27 -5.61
N ARG A 49 -2.38 -26.23 -6.55
CA ARG A 49 -3.19 -27.43 -6.52
C ARG A 49 -2.36 -28.61 -7.01
N GLY A 50 -2.32 -29.67 -6.21
CA GLY A 50 -1.79 -30.96 -6.60
C GLY A 50 -2.84 -32.05 -6.49
N ASP A 51 -2.43 -33.29 -6.74
CA ASP A 51 -3.31 -34.45 -6.67
C ASP A 51 -3.77 -34.77 -5.23
N GLU A 52 -3.02 -34.33 -4.22
CA GLU A 52 -3.23 -34.66 -2.80
C GLU A 52 -3.27 -33.41 -1.90
N TYR A 53 -3.25 -32.22 -2.49
CA TYR A 53 -3.27 -30.98 -1.70
C TYR A 53 -3.87 -29.79 -2.47
N VAL A 54 -4.38 -28.83 -1.71
CA VAL A 54 -4.81 -27.51 -2.20
C VAL A 54 -4.31 -26.43 -1.25
N ILE A 55 -3.66 -25.41 -1.78
CA ILE A 55 -3.22 -24.22 -1.03
C ILE A 55 -4.02 -23.03 -1.54
N TYR A 56 -4.79 -22.42 -0.66
CA TYR A 56 -5.82 -21.45 -1.04
C TYR A 56 -5.93 -20.31 -0.02
N GLU A 57 -6.69 -19.29 -0.41
CA GLU A 57 -7.05 -18.15 0.42
C GLU A 57 -8.56 -18.07 0.56
N VAL A 58 -9.03 -17.69 1.74
CA VAL A 58 -10.45 -17.49 2.04
C VAL A 58 -10.75 -16.01 2.30
N ALA A 59 -11.96 -15.57 1.91
CA ALA A 59 -12.38 -14.17 2.04
C ALA A 59 -12.90 -13.82 3.44
N ASN A 60 -13.46 -14.79 4.15
CA ASN A 60 -14.27 -14.55 5.35
C ASN A 60 -13.44 -14.59 6.66
N LEU A 61 -12.12 -14.81 6.56
CA LEU A 61 -11.20 -14.82 7.71
C LEU A 61 -10.30 -13.59 7.71
N PRO A 62 -9.77 -13.19 8.88
CA PRO A 62 -8.74 -12.16 8.96
C PRO A 62 -7.55 -12.47 8.04
N PRO A 63 -6.85 -11.46 7.48
CA PRO A 63 -5.74 -11.69 6.55
C PRO A 63 -4.57 -12.52 7.08
N HIS A 64 -4.44 -12.64 8.42
CA HIS A 64 -3.42 -13.45 9.09
C HIS A 64 -3.85 -14.91 9.32
N GLU A 65 -5.08 -15.27 8.95
CA GLU A 65 -5.61 -16.64 9.00
C GLU A 65 -6.17 -17.08 7.64
N SER A 66 -6.15 -16.18 6.65
CA SER A 66 -6.84 -16.39 5.39
C SER A 66 -6.17 -17.41 4.48
N MET A 67 -4.89 -17.75 4.67
CA MET A 67 -4.16 -18.68 3.82
C MET A 67 -4.13 -20.08 4.45
N LEU A 68 -4.77 -21.04 3.79
CA LEU A 68 -5.00 -22.38 4.31
C LEU A 68 -4.40 -23.46 3.38
N VAL A 69 -4.12 -24.62 3.98
CA VAL A 69 -3.61 -25.82 3.29
C VAL A 69 -4.56 -26.97 3.58
N PHE A 70 -5.09 -27.59 2.54
CA PHE A 70 -5.85 -28.84 2.62
C PHE A 70 -5.00 -29.96 2.03
N ILE A 71 -4.89 -31.09 2.74
CA ILE A 71 -4.15 -32.28 2.30
C ILE A 71 -5.10 -33.46 2.43
N ASP A 72 -5.19 -34.26 1.37
CA ASP A 72 -6.03 -35.45 1.29
C ASP A 72 -5.27 -36.50 0.49
N SER A 73 -4.69 -37.47 1.19
CA SER A 73 -3.82 -38.49 0.62
C SER A 73 -4.60 -39.45 -0.30
N ILE A 74 -3.95 -39.97 -1.35
CA ILE A 74 -4.52 -40.99 -2.26
C ILE A 74 -4.68 -42.33 -1.53
N ILE A 75 -3.91 -42.57 -0.48
CA ILE A 75 -3.97 -43.76 0.38
C ILE A 75 -4.44 -43.28 1.75
N GLU A 76 -5.54 -43.84 2.24
CA GLU A 76 -6.20 -43.42 3.50
C GLU A 76 -5.26 -43.40 4.71
N GLU A 77 -4.27 -44.29 4.75
CA GLU A 77 -3.30 -44.42 5.84
C GLU A 77 -1.93 -43.74 5.54
N ASP A 78 -1.79 -42.99 4.43
CA ASP A 78 -0.55 -42.26 4.13
C ASP A 78 -0.55 -40.85 4.73
N ASP A 79 -0.02 -40.76 5.95
CA ASP A 79 0.17 -39.49 6.67
C ASP A 79 1.46 -38.75 6.27
N SER A 80 2.30 -39.29 5.38
CA SER A 80 3.63 -38.74 5.09
C SER A 80 3.61 -37.28 4.63
N LYS A 81 2.55 -36.87 3.93
CA LYS A 81 2.35 -35.49 3.45
C LYS A 81 1.88 -34.56 4.56
N ILE A 82 1.06 -35.08 5.45
CA ILE A 82 0.56 -34.39 6.65
C ILE A 82 1.73 -34.15 7.60
N ASP A 83 2.58 -35.16 7.83
CA ASP A 83 3.79 -35.05 8.65
C ASP A 83 4.77 -34.00 8.11
N ARG A 84 5.02 -33.99 6.80
CA ARG A 84 5.87 -32.98 6.15
C ARG A 84 5.30 -31.58 6.29
N TYR A 85 3.98 -31.43 6.17
CA TYR A 85 3.31 -30.15 6.42
C TYR A 85 3.51 -29.72 7.87
N HIS A 86 3.20 -30.58 8.84
CA HIS A 86 3.35 -30.28 10.26
C HIS A 86 4.78 -29.90 10.64
N ALA A 87 5.77 -30.61 10.11
CA ALA A 87 7.17 -30.31 10.36
C ALA A 87 7.63 -28.96 9.78
N SER A 88 6.91 -28.41 8.80
CA SER A 88 7.17 -27.07 8.23
C SER A 88 6.18 -25.99 8.69
N LYS A 89 5.21 -26.36 9.54
CA LYS A 89 4.10 -25.49 9.95
C LYS A 89 4.59 -24.26 10.70
N GLU A 90 5.55 -24.40 11.61
CA GLU A 90 6.13 -23.28 12.35
C GLU A 90 6.69 -22.20 11.40
N HIS A 91 7.46 -22.59 10.38
CA HIS A 91 8.01 -21.66 9.40
C HIS A 91 6.95 -21.06 8.47
N PHE A 92 5.87 -21.79 8.21
CA PHE A 92 4.74 -21.30 7.43
C PHE A 92 3.92 -20.27 8.23
N ASP A 93 3.65 -20.52 9.51
CA ASP A 93 2.97 -19.59 10.40
C ASP A 93 3.82 -18.32 10.62
N GLU A 94 5.16 -18.47 10.69
CA GLU A 94 6.10 -17.34 10.69
C GLU A 94 5.95 -16.49 9.42
N PHE A 95 5.83 -17.11 8.24
CA PHE A 95 5.57 -16.42 6.97
C PHE A 95 4.23 -15.68 6.98
N ILE A 96 3.15 -16.32 7.47
CA ILE A 96 1.83 -15.69 7.56
C ILE A 96 1.89 -14.46 8.47
N SER A 97 2.55 -14.57 9.61
CA SER A 97 2.77 -13.46 10.56
C SER A 97 3.56 -12.31 9.91
N HIS A 98 4.64 -12.62 9.17
CA HIS A 98 5.39 -11.61 8.40
C HIS A 98 4.52 -10.96 7.34
N CYS A 99 3.73 -11.75 6.61
CA CYS A 99 2.86 -11.24 5.57
C CYS A 99 1.83 -10.25 6.14
N TYR A 100 1.24 -10.57 7.29
CA TYR A 100 0.32 -9.68 7.98
C TYR A 100 1.01 -8.41 8.47
N LYS A 101 2.14 -8.54 9.19
CA LYS A 101 2.88 -7.40 9.76
C LYS A 101 3.33 -6.39 8.71
N TYR A 102 3.75 -6.86 7.55
CA TYR A 102 4.34 -6.04 6.49
C TYR A 102 3.40 -5.82 5.29
N ASN A 103 2.12 -6.18 5.41
CA ASN A 103 1.11 -6.05 4.36
C ASN A 103 1.58 -6.64 3.01
N CYS A 104 1.93 -7.92 3.00
CA CYS A 104 2.57 -8.53 1.84
C CYS A 104 1.65 -8.59 0.62
N SER A 105 2.23 -8.38 -0.56
CA SER A 105 1.51 -8.54 -1.83
C SER A 105 1.24 -10.01 -2.14
N SER A 106 0.21 -10.26 -2.97
CA SER A 106 -0.21 -11.63 -3.35
C SER A 106 0.89 -12.45 -4.06
N ILE A 107 1.93 -11.79 -4.61
CA ILE A 107 3.07 -12.49 -5.23
C ILE A 107 3.87 -13.31 -4.21
N TYR A 108 3.97 -12.82 -2.96
CA TYR A 108 4.67 -13.52 -1.89
C TYR A 108 3.86 -14.72 -1.39
N LYS A 109 2.53 -14.58 -1.30
CA LYS A 109 1.62 -15.71 -1.03
C LYS A 109 1.74 -16.81 -2.08
N LYS A 110 1.84 -16.44 -3.37
CA LYS A 110 2.11 -17.39 -4.46
C LYS A 110 3.46 -18.09 -4.30
N ARG A 111 4.54 -17.36 -4.00
CA ARG A 111 5.87 -17.95 -3.75
C ARG A 111 5.86 -18.90 -2.56
N ALA A 112 5.20 -18.52 -1.47
CA ALA A 112 5.04 -19.36 -0.28
C ALA A 112 4.25 -20.64 -0.59
N ALA A 113 3.20 -20.55 -1.40
CA ALA A 113 2.46 -21.73 -1.87
C ALA A 113 3.33 -22.67 -2.70
N THR A 114 4.23 -22.16 -3.56
CA THR A 114 5.20 -22.98 -4.29
C THR A 114 6.15 -23.71 -3.33
N VAL A 115 6.68 -23.00 -2.32
CA VAL A 115 7.57 -23.60 -1.31
C VAL A 115 6.83 -24.68 -0.52
N MET A 116 5.62 -24.39 -0.04
CA MET A 116 4.80 -25.34 0.70
C MET A 116 4.44 -26.57 -0.15
N SER A 117 4.10 -26.38 -1.42
CA SER A 117 3.85 -27.48 -2.37
C SER A 117 5.06 -28.39 -2.52
N ALA A 118 6.26 -27.81 -2.65
CA ALA A 118 7.50 -28.58 -2.75
C ALA A 118 7.83 -29.30 -1.43
N THR A 119 7.49 -28.72 -0.27
CA THR A 119 7.65 -29.36 1.04
C THR A 119 6.70 -30.55 1.22
N ILE A 120 5.41 -30.40 0.90
CA ILE A 120 4.42 -31.49 0.94
C ILE A 120 4.88 -32.66 0.04
N LEU A 121 5.38 -32.35 -1.15
CA LEU A 121 5.91 -33.34 -2.10
C LEU A 121 7.28 -33.91 -1.70
N GLY A 122 7.91 -33.42 -0.63
CA GLY A 122 9.21 -33.91 -0.14
C GLY A 122 10.41 -33.52 -1.00
N LYS A 123 10.27 -32.47 -1.81
CA LYS A 123 11.36 -31.91 -2.63
C LYS A 123 12.24 -30.94 -1.83
N ASN A 124 11.72 -30.39 -0.75
CA ASN A 124 12.46 -29.48 0.13
C ASN A 124 12.97 -30.19 1.38
N ASP A 125 14.07 -29.68 1.90
CA ASP A 125 14.61 -30.08 3.21
C ASP A 125 13.74 -29.48 4.32
N ILE A 126 13.13 -30.36 5.12
CA ILE A 126 12.19 -30.01 6.18
C ILE A 126 12.90 -29.27 7.32
N ASN A 127 14.18 -29.55 7.54
CA ASN A 127 14.97 -28.95 8.62
C ASN A 127 15.44 -27.52 8.30
N LYS A 128 15.22 -27.06 7.06
CA LYS A 128 15.58 -25.71 6.63
C LYS A 128 14.35 -24.82 6.61
N ASN A 129 14.51 -23.59 7.07
CA ASN A 129 13.51 -22.55 6.89
C ASN A 129 13.46 -22.11 5.41
N ASN A 130 12.71 -22.86 4.59
CA ASN A 130 12.53 -22.58 3.17
C ASN A 130 11.76 -21.27 2.90
N PHE A 131 11.16 -20.66 3.93
CA PHE A 131 10.45 -19.38 3.86
C PHE A 131 11.34 -18.18 4.21
N ALA A 132 12.54 -18.39 4.76
CA ALA A 132 13.41 -17.31 5.24
C ALA A 132 13.77 -16.28 4.16
N ALA A 133 14.00 -16.73 2.93
CA ALA A 133 14.25 -15.82 1.80
C ALA A 133 13.02 -14.96 1.47
N ILE A 134 11.83 -15.54 1.52
CA ILE A 134 10.57 -14.83 1.29
C ILE A 134 10.33 -13.80 2.39
N ASN A 135 10.54 -14.17 3.65
CA ASN A 135 10.38 -13.26 4.80
C ASN A 135 11.34 -12.08 4.71
N ARG A 136 12.60 -12.33 4.33
CA ARG A 136 13.59 -11.26 4.08
C ARG A 136 13.15 -10.33 2.95
N ASP A 137 12.67 -10.89 1.85
CA ASP A 137 12.20 -10.09 0.71
C ASP A 137 11.00 -9.22 1.08
N ILE A 138 10.03 -9.76 1.83
CA ILE A 138 8.86 -9.01 2.31
C ILE A 138 9.29 -7.82 3.18
N LYS A 139 10.19 -8.06 4.13
CA LYS A 139 10.69 -7.03 5.04
C LYS A 139 11.42 -5.93 4.26
N ASN A 140 12.34 -6.30 3.37
CA ASN A 140 13.08 -5.36 2.55
C ASN A 140 12.16 -4.50 1.69
N ASP A 141 11.10 -5.09 1.15
CA ASP A 141 10.12 -4.39 0.34
C ASP A 141 9.33 -3.34 1.12
N TYR A 142 8.87 -3.73 2.31
CA TYR A 142 8.19 -2.83 3.22
C TYR A 142 9.09 -1.68 3.66
N GLU A 143 10.34 -1.97 4.02
CA GLU A 143 11.32 -0.95 4.41
C GLU A 143 11.61 0.01 3.25
N ASN A 144 11.79 -0.49 2.02
CA ASN A 144 12.00 0.36 0.85
C ASN A 144 10.77 1.23 0.55
N THR A 145 9.56 0.69 0.70
CA THR A 145 8.31 1.45 0.55
C THR A 145 8.20 2.56 1.58
N MET A 146 8.50 2.24 2.85
CA MET A 146 8.46 3.20 3.94
C MET A 146 9.53 4.29 3.78
N LEU A 147 10.73 3.93 3.34
CA LEU A 147 11.80 4.89 3.03
C LEU A 147 11.41 5.80 1.86
N GLY A 148 10.79 5.27 0.80
CA GLY A 148 10.28 6.07 -0.32
C GLY A 148 9.25 7.10 0.14
N ARG A 149 8.29 6.69 0.98
CA ARG A 149 7.30 7.58 1.59
C ARG A 149 7.95 8.66 2.45
N ASN A 150 8.90 8.28 3.31
CA ASN A 150 9.61 9.23 4.17
C ASN A 150 10.42 10.25 3.36
N LEU A 151 11.07 9.83 2.26
CA LEU A 151 11.81 10.71 1.37
C LEU A 151 10.89 11.66 0.60
N TYR A 152 9.72 11.18 0.19
CA TYR A 152 8.68 12.03 -0.40
C TYR A 152 8.21 13.11 0.59
N GLN A 153 7.95 12.73 1.84
CA GLN A 153 7.58 13.68 2.88
C GLN A 153 8.69 14.67 3.21
N SER A 154 9.94 14.20 3.28
CA SER A 154 11.07 15.09 3.58
C SER A 154 11.29 16.11 2.48
N GLY A 155 11.13 15.73 1.21
CA GLY A 155 11.14 16.68 0.09
C GLY A 155 10.10 17.79 0.23
N ALA A 156 8.87 17.42 0.58
CA ALA A 156 7.80 18.38 0.82
C ALA A 156 8.08 19.31 2.03
N ILE A 157 8.52 18.74 3.15
CA ILE A 157 8.85 19.49 4.37
C ILE A 157 10.00 20.46 4.11
N THR A 158 11.08 20.00 3.49
CA THR A 158 12.25 20.83 3.21
C THR A 158 11.87 22.04 2.39
N LEU A 159 11.10 21.87 1.32
CA LEU A 159 10.73 23.00 0.48
C LEU A 159 9.76 23.96 1.18
N ALA A 160 8.76 23.45 1.90
CA ALA A 160 7.84 24.29 2.67
C ALA A 160 8.59 25.11 3.74
N LEU A 161 9.51 24.49 4.48
CA LEU A 161 10.33 25.17 5.49
C LEU A 161 11.20 26.27 4.88
N ILE A 162 11.82 26.03 3.71
CA ILE A 162 12.62 27.05 3.02
C ILE A 162 11.76 28.30 2.77
N PHE A 163 10.55 28.16 2.23
CA PHE A 163 9.67 29.29 1.96
C PHE A 163 9.14 29.96 3.23
N ILE A 164 8.84 29.19 4.28
CA ILE A 164 8.46 29.75 5.58
C ILE A 164 9.60 30.59 6.16
N ILE A 165 10.84 30.09 6.10
CA ILE A 165 12.03 30.81 6.58
C ILE A 165 12.27 32.07 5.75
N LEU A 166 12.19 31.99 4.42
CA LEU A 166 12.32 33.15 3.54
C LEU A 166 11.27 34.22 3.85
N ALA A 167 10.02 33.81 4.07
CA ALA A 167 8.94 34.71 4.49
C ALA A 167 9.25 35.37 5.84
N LEU A 168 9.73 34.60 6.82
CA LEU A 168 10.11 35.13 8.12
C LEU A 168 11.27 36.14 8.01
N ILE A 169 12.32 35.83 7.25
CA ILE A 169 13.45 36.74 7.00
C ILE A 169 12.94 38.03 6.36
N THR A 170 12.06 37.92 5.37
CA THR A 170 11.48 39.09 4.67
C THR A 170 10.61 39.94 5.60
N TYR A 171 9.87 39.30 6.52
CA TYR A 171 9.10 39.99 7.55
C TYR A 171 10.00 40.72 8.56
N LEU A 172 11.07 40.08 9.03
CA LEU A 172 12.03 40.71 9.95
C LEU A 172 12.80 41.86 9.27
N ALA A 173 13.08 41.75 7.97
CA ALA A 173 13.75 42.76 7.17
C ALA A 173 12.78 43.81 6.56
N ARG A 174 11.52 43.87 6.99
CA ARG A 174 10.48 44.76 6.44
C ARG A 174 10.87 46.23 6.42
N ASP A 175 11.71 46.65 7.36
CA ASP A 175 12.11 48.05 7.52
C ASP A 175 13.29 48.46 6.65
N SER A 176 13.93 47.49 5.97
CA SER A 176 15.02 47.75 5.04
C SER A 176 14.55 48.54 3.81
N ASN A 177 15.44 49.41 3.29
CA ASN A 177 15.15 50.23 2.11
C ASN A 177 14.77 49.38 0.88
N PHE A 178 15.35 48.18 0.74
CA PHE A 178 15.07 47.27 -0.36
C PHE A 178 13.64 46.72 -0.33
N ILE A 179 13.18 46.24 0.83
CA ILE A 179 11.83 45.69 0.98
C ILE A 179 10.77 46.79 0.90
N LYS A 180 11.03 47.96 1.49
CA LYS A 180 10.16 49.13 1.36
C LYS A 180 9.99 49.58 -0.09
N ALA A 181 11.07 49.57 -0.88
CA ALA A 181 11.00 49.88 -2.30
C ALA A 181 10.25 48.83 -3.13
N ASN A 182 10.17 47.58 -2.65
CA ASN A 182 9.59 46.46 -3.38
C ASN A 182 8.49 45.76 -2.59
N HIS A 183 7.40 46.48 -2.28
CA HIS A 183 6.26 45.95 -1.50
C HIS A 183 5.63 44.68 -2.10
N PHE A 184 5.83 44.41 -3.40
CA PHE A 184 5.31 43.23 -4.07
C PHE A 184 5.98 41.92 -3.63
N ILE A 185 7.29 41.94 -3.39
CA ILE A 185 8.08 40.72 -3.10
C ILE A 185 7.62 40.04 -1.81
N PRO A 186 7.46 40.74 -0.66
CA PRO A 186 6.96 40.13 0.57
C PRO A 186 5.60 39.47 0.40
N VAL A 187 4.67 40.11 -0.34
CA VAL A 187 3.29 39.63 -0.45
C VAL A 187 3.23 38.33 -1.26
N VAL A 188 3.93 38.25 -2.39
CA VAL A 188 4.02 37.02 -3.18
C VAL A 188 4.69 35.91 -2.38
N LEU A 189 5.73 36.24 -1.63
CA LEU A 189 6.44 35.29 -0.78
C LEU A 189 5.53 34.76 0.33
N TYR A 190 4.75 35.61 1.00
CA TYR A 190 3.76 35.19 2.00
C TYR A 190 2.69 34.30 1.38
N ALA A 191 2.14 34.67 0.23
CA ALA A 191 1.17 33.83 -0.49
C ALA A 191 1.75 32.45 -0.81
N ALA A 192 2.98 32.39 -1.34
CA ALA A 192 3.68 31.14 -1.61
C ALA A 192 3.92 30.32 -0.33
N SER A 193 4.36 30.94 0.77
CA SER A 193 4.61 30.23 2.02
C SER A 193 3.34 29.63 2.63
N PHE A 194 2.23 30.38 2.65
CA PHE A 194 0.94 29.84 3.12
C PHE A 194 0.41 28.73 2.22
N ALA A 195 0.57 28.87 0.90
CA ALA A 195 0.22 27.82 -0.05
C ALA A 195 1.10 26.56 0.11
N SER A 196 2.38 26.74 0.43
CA SER A 196 3.30 25.63 0.71
C SER A 196 2.88 24.83 1.96
N ILE A 197 2.34 25.50 2.98
CA ILE A 197 1.77 24.86 4.17
C ILE A 197 0.55 24.01 3.77
N GLY A 198 -0.36 24.59 2.98
CA GLY A 198 -1.51 23.85 2.46
C GLY A 198 -1.11 22.60 1.67
N GLY A 199 -0.16 22.75 0.74
CA GLY A 199 0.39 21.65 -0.05
C GLY A 199 1.03 20.57 0.82
N PHE A 200 1.77 20.97 1.86
CA PHE A 200 2.37 20.04 2.80
C PHE A 200 1.33 19.23 3.58
N ILE A 201 0.26 19.87 4.08
CA ILE A 201 -0.84 19.16 4.75
C ILE A 201 -1.48 18.14 3.79
N SER A 202 -1.69 18.52 2.52
CA SER A 202 -2.23 17.62 1.48
C SER A 202 -1.35 16.40 1.26
N VAL A 203 -0.02 16.60 1.18
CA VAL A 203 0.98 15.53 1.10
C VAL A 203 0.92 14.61 2.32
N SER A 204 0.89 15.18 3.53
CA SER A 204 0.87 14.41 4.78
C SER A 204 -0.37 13.53 4.91
N LEU A 205 -1.53 13.98 4.42
CA LEU A 205 -2.75 13.16 4.44
C LEU A 205 -2.71 12.03 3.39
N LYS A 206 -2.12 12.28 2.21
CA LYS A 206 -2.08 11.31 1.10
C LYS A 206 -0.91 10.33 1.15
N ILE A 207 0.05 10.50 2.07
CA ILE A 207 1.27 9.68 2.11
C ILE A 207 1.00 8.18 2.30
N LYS A 208 -0.05 7.80 3.04
CA LYS A 208 -0.41 6.41 3.29
C LYS A 208 -0.86 5.67 2.02
N SER A 209 -1.45 6.41 1.08
CA SER A 209 -1.89 5.90 -0.23
C SER A 209 -0.82 5.96 -1.31
N LEU A 210 0.38 6.47 -1.01
CA LEU A 210 1.46 6.54 -2.00
C LEU A 210 2.00 5.12 -2.28
N HIS A 211 1.84 4.67 -3.52
CA HIS A 211 2.52 3.50 -4.04
C HIS A 211 3.93 3.91 -4.48
N THR A 212 4.94 3.22 -3.98
CA THR A 212 6.33 3.45 -4.34
C THR A 212 6.77 2.34 -5.28
N ASP A 213 7.17 2.70 -6.50
CA ASP A 213 7.75 1.77 -7.45
C ASP A 213 9.17 1.35 -7.03
N ARG A 214 9.44 0.05 -7.13
CA ARG A 214 10.73 -0.55 -6.75
C ARG A 214 11.90 -0.10 -7.64
N GLU A 215 11.62 0.32 -8.86
CA GLU A 215 12.64 0.64 -9.86
C GLU A 215 13.15 2.09 -9.75
N LEU A 216 12.42 2.94 -9.02
CA LEU A 216 12.79 4.34 -8.90
C LEU A 216 13.92 4.55 -7.90
N LYS A 217 14.90 5.36 -8.29
CA LYS A 217 15.97 5.80 -7.40
C LYS A 217 15.35 6.54 -6.20
N LYS A 218 15.85 6.24 -5.00
CA LYS A 218 15.36 6.83 -3.74
C LYS A 218 15.28 8.37 -3.77
N LYS A 219 16.24 9.04 -4.42
CA LYS A 219 16.28 10.50 -4.56
C LYS A 219 15.10 11.06 -5.38
N THR A 220 14.54 10.29 -6.30
CA THR A 220 13.41 10.71 -7.13
C THR A 220 12.18 11.00 -6.28
N TYR A 221 11.94 10.22 -5.21
CA TYR A 221 10.83 10.48 -4.28
C TYR A 221 10.94 11.83 -3.60
N PHE A 222 12.15 12.24 -3.22
CA PHE A 222 12.39 13.57 -2.65
C PHE A 222 12.00 14.67 -3.63
N PHE A 223 12.43 14.56 -4.89
CA PHE A 223 12.08 15.54 -5.93
C PHE A 223 10.58 15.60 -6.20
N TYR A 224 9.88 14.46 -6.24
CA TYR A 224 8.43 14.44 -6.38
C TYR A 224 7.71 15.12 -5.21
N GLY A 225 8.23 14.99 -3.99
CA GLY A 225 7.70 15.70 -2.82
C GLY A 225 7.87 17.21 -2.95
N ALA A 226 9.06 17.65 -3.35
CA ALA A 226 9.37 19.07 -3.56
C ALA A 226 8.55 19.67 -4.73
N GLU A 227 8.44 18.95 -5.84
CA GLU A 227 7.64 19.32 -7.01
C GLU A 227 6.16 19.54 -6.63
N ARG A 228 5.59 18.66 -5.80
CA ARG A 228 4.23 18.81 -5.28
C ARG A 228 4.03 20.15 -4.55
N ILE A 229 5.01 20.56 -3.75
CA ILE A 229 4.98 21.83 -3.04
C ILE A 229 5.17 23.01 -3.99
N LEU A 230 6.05 22.90 -5.01
CA LEU A 230 6.16 23.91 -6.07
C LEU A 230 4.82 24.17 -6.76
N LEU A 231 4.10 23.12 -7.15
CA LEU A 231 2.77 23.25 -7.76
C LEU A 231 1.77 23.90 -6.81
N SER A 232 1.80 23.54 -5.52
CA SER A 232 0.96 24.14 -4.49
C SER A 232 1.24 25.64 -4.33
N MET A 233 2.51 26.05 -4.39
CA MET A 233 2.91 27.46 -4.32
C MET A 233 2.46 28.24 -5.55
N MET A 234 2.67 27.69 -6.75
CA MET A 234 2.17 28.29 -8.00
C MET A 234 0.66 28.50 -7.93
N ALA A 235 -0.06 27.52 -7.38
CA ALA A 235 -1.50 27.59 -7.20
C ALA A 235 -1.92 28.76 -6.29
N GLY A 236 -1.32 28.86 -5.10
CA GLY A 236 -1.65 29.95 -4.17
C GLY A 236 -1.26 31.34 -4.69
N VAL A 237 -0.14 31.46 -5.39
CA VAL A 237 0.27 32.73 -6.03
C VAL A 237 -0.70 33.13 -7.14
N LEU A 238 -1.15 32.18 -7.95
CA LEU A 238 -2.17 32.43 -8.98
C LEU A 238 -3.48 32.90 -8.35
N VAL A 239 -3.95 32.24 -7.29
CA VAL A 239 -5.17 32.64 -6.57
C VAL A 239 -5.02 34.03 -5.94
N TYR A 240 -3.84 34.37 -5.41
CA TYR A 240 -3.55 35.73 -4.95
C TYR A 240 -3.75 36.78 -6.06
N PHE A 241 -3.24 36.53 -7.28
CA PHE A 241 -3.47 37.44 -8.41
C PHE A 241 -4.94 37.51 -8.83
N MET A 242 -5.66 36.40 -8.82
CA MET A 242 -7.09 36.38 -9.14
C MET A 242 -7.92 37.18 -8.12
N LEU A 243 -7.57 37.10 -6.83
CA LEU A 243 -8.19 37.91 -5.77
C LEU A 243 -7.90 39.40 -5.96
N LYS A 244 -6.63 39.75 -6.20
CA LYS A 244 -6.23 41.15 -6.40
C LYS A 244 -6.75 41.76 -7.70
N GLY A 245 -6.90 40.95 -8.75
CA GLY A 245 -7.54 41.33 -10.00
C GLY A 245 -9.06 41.34 -9.95
N ASN A 246 -9.68 41.11 -8.78
CA ASN A 246 -11.14 41.00 -8.61
C ASN A 246 -11.82 39.94 -9.51
N ILE A 247 -11.07 38.95 -10.00
CA ILE A 247 -11.59 37.86 -10.84
C ILE A 247 -12.42 36.90 -9.97
N ILE A 248 -11.95 36.64 -8.75
CA ILE A 248 -12.64 35.80 -7.76
C ILE A 248 -12.82 36.61 -6.48
N PHE A 249 -13.98 36.48 -5.84
CA PHE A 249 -14.30 37.07 -4.54
C PHE A 249 -14.00 38.58 -4.45
N GLY A 250 -14.36 39.36 -5.48
CA GLY A 250 -14.14 40.82 -5.52
C GLY A 250 -14.71 41.59 -4.32
N PHE A 251 -15.69 41.04 -3.60
CA PHE A 251 -16.21 41.62 -2.36
C PHE A 251 -15.20 41.60 -1.19
N MET A 252 -14.21 40.70 -1.21
CA MET A 252 -13.16 40.61 -0.17
C MET A 252 -12.03 41.63 -0.36
N ASN A 253 -11.97 42.34 -1.50
CA ASN A 253 -10.91 43.32 -1.78
C ASN A 253 -11.25 44.75 -1.31
N ASN A 254 -12.40 44.94 -0.63
CA ASN A 254 -12.90 46.26 -0.24
C ASN A 254 -12.35 46.80 1.09
N SER A 255 -11.63 45.99 1.86
CA SER A 255 -10.96 46.43 3.09
C SER A 255 -9.49 46.74 2.81
N SER A 256 -9.08 47.98 3.09
CA SER A 256 -7.75 48.55 2.85
C SER A 256 -6.58 47.90 3.61
N ASP A 257 -6.85 46.86 4.41
CA ASP A 257 -5.83 46.11 5.13
C ASP A 257 -5.63 44.73 4.53
N ILE A 258 -4.36 44.32 4.47
CA ILE A 258 -3.86 43.01 4.11
C ILE A 258 -4.59 41.96 4.97
N SER A 259 -5.71 41.48 4.48
CA SER A 259 -6.61 40.64 5.26
C SER A 259 -6.01 39.24 5.33
N PHE A 260 -5.78 38.73 6.55
CA PHE A 260 -5.32 37.36 6.79
C PHE A 260 -6.12 36.31 6.01
N SER A 261 -7.39 36.62 5.69
CA SER A 261 -8.25 35.87 4.78
C SER A 261 -7.60 35.52 3.43
N ILE A 262 -6.82 36.42 2.82
CA ILE A 262 -6.13 36.16 1.55
C ILE A 262 -5.13 35.02 1.72
N TYR A 263 -4.34 35.03 2.80
CA TYR A 263 -3.35 33.98 3.06
C TYR A 263 -3.99 32.65 3.44
N VAL A 264 -5.13 32.67 4.15
CA VAL A 264 -5.94 31.47 4.39
C VAL A 264 -6.43 30.87 3.07
N ILE A 265 -6.92 31.69 2.14
CA ILE A 265 -7.35 31.24 0.81
C ILE A 265 -6.16 30.68 0.01
N CYS A 266 -4.99 31.31 0.07
CA CYS A 266 -3.77 30.77 -0.56
C CYS A 266 -3.38 29.41 0.03
N ALA A 267 -3.48 29.23 1.35
CA ALA A 267 -3.25 27.94 2.00
C ALA A 267 -4.28 26.88 1.54
N LEU A 268 -5.57 27.23 1.49
CA LEU A 268 -6.62 26.33 0.99
C LEU A 268 -6.40 25.96 -0.49
N SER A 269 -5.96 26.91 -1.32
CA SER A 269 -5.62 26.66 -2.71
C SER A 269 -4.40 25.75 -2.86
N GLY A 270 -3.38 25.91 -2.02
CA GLY A 270 -2.22 25.02 -2.02
C GLY A 270 -2.59 23.60 -1.55
N PHE A 271 -3.54 23.48 -0.64
CA PHE A 271 -4.08 22.18 -0.20
C PHE A 271 -4.87 21.47 -1.30
N SER A 272 -5.71 22.23 -2.01
CA SER A 272 -6.60 21.71 -3.05
C SER A 272 -6.00 21.93 -4.44
N GLU A 273 -5.27 20.92 -4.91
CA GLU A 273 -4.81 20.81 -6.32
C GLU A 273 -5.95 20.94 -7.35
N THR A 274 -7.20 20.74 -6.91
CA THR A 274 -8.42 20.83 -7.73
C THR A 274 -9.14 22.17 -7.64
N LEU A 275 -8.79 23.07 -6.71
CA LEU A 275 -9.46 24.36 -6.54
C LEU A 275 -9.33 25.23 -7.80
N ILE A 276 -8.14 25.22 -8.42
CA ILE A 276 -7.85 26.01 -9.62
C ILE A 276 -8.58 25.48 -10.84
N PRO A 277 -8.48 24.19 -11.22
CA PRO A 277 -9.25 23.63 -12.32
C PRO A 277 -10.77 23.85 -12.16
N ASN A 278 -11.30 23.67 -10.95
CA ASN A 278 -12.73 23.85 -10.69
C ASN A 278 -13.15 25.31 -10.81
N THR A 279 -12.31 26.25 -10.38
CA THR A 279 -12.62 27.68 -10.49
C THR A 279 -12.50 28.19 -11.93
N LEU A 280 -11.48 27.76 -12.68
CA LEU A 280 -11.34 28.05 -14.12
C LEU A 280 -12.53 27.51 -14.92
N ARG A 281 -12.92 26.25 -14.70
CA ARG A 281 -14.07 25.62 -15.36
C ARG A 281 -15.38 26.37 -15.08
N ASN A 282 -15.57 26.85 -13.85
CA ASN A 282 -16.74 27.64 -13.48
C ASN A 282 -16.73 29.06 -14.10
N LEU A 283 -15.55 29.64 -14.34
CA LEU A 283 -15.41 30.93 -15.03
C LEU A 283 -15.68 30.79 -16.54
N GLU A 284 -15.18 29.73 -17.18
CA GLU A 284 -15.48 29.42 -18.58
C GLU A 284 -17.00 29.22 -18.78
N THR A 285 -17.63 28.43 -17.92
CA THR A 285 -19.09 28.17 -18.00
C THR A 285 -19.93 29.45 -17.80
N LYS A 286 -19.43 30.43 -17.03
CA LYS A 286 -20.10 31.72 -16.84
C LYS A 286 -19.84 32.72 -17.97
N SER A 287 -18.77 32.55 -18.74
CA SER A 287 -18.46 33.42 -19.88
C SER A 287 -19.18 32.99 -21.17
N GLU A 288 -19.74 31.78 -21.20
CA GLU A 288 -20.54 31.24 -22.31
C GLU A 288 -22.05 31.56 -22.19
N ILE A 289 -22.45 32.32 -21.17
CA ILE A 289 -23.83 32.84 -20.96
C ILE A 289 -23.81 34.36 -21.09
#